data_AF-A0A2A2RGR6-F1
#
_entry.id   AF-A0A2A2RGR6-F1
#
_cell.length_a   1.000
_cell.length_b   1.000
_cell.length_c   1.000
_cell.angle_alpha   90.00
_cell.angle_beta   90.00
_cell.angle_gamma   90.00
#
_symmetry.space_group_name_H-M   'P 1'
#
loop_
_entity.id
_entity.type
_entity.pdbx_description
1 polymer ?
#
loop_
_entity_poly.entity_id
_entity_poly.type
_entity_poly.pdbx_seq_one_letter_code
_entity_poly.pdbx_strand_id
1 'polypeptide(L)'
;MSHNLFNTLQSFDLGNGKSGKFYSLPALEAAGVGPISRLPVSVRIVLESVLRNYDDKKVSEANVKELANWKPNETRTAEIPFVVARIVLQDFTGVPLLVDLAAMRSAVAKLGKNPKIIEPLVPVDLVVDHSVQVDAAGSSDAFAKNLEIEFQRNRERYQFLKWGMQAFDTFKVVPPGIGIVHQVNLEYLAKGVLSADGVYYPDTLVGTDSHTTMINGLGIVGWGVGGIEAEAGMLGQPVYFLTPDVVGVHLTGAIREGVTATDVALTVTQLLRKAKVVGKFVEFFGPGAAALPLVDRATIANMAPEYGATMGFFPIDEECTNYLRATGRSEAHCQMYENYYKAQNLWGIPQAGQVDYSQVIELDLNTVKPSVAGPKRPQDRIELPNLQREFFSAFQRPVTENGFGKMRKDFSKSVKVEMTSKKKATVGTGSVLIAAITSCTNTSNPSVMIAAGLLAKKAVEKGLKVNPAVKASLAPGSRVVTDYLKKTGLTLYLNKLRFNLVGYGCTTCIGNSGPLDANIEEAVVKNDLITASVLSGNRNFEARVHQNIKANFLMSPPLVVAFALAGRVDLDLSCEPLGKDKDGEPVYLADLWPTLQEVRDAMQSSLKPEIFQKLYKNFASQNPKWNEIPSTVG
;
A
#
# COMPACT_ATOMS: atom_id res chain seq x y z
N MET A 1 -35.43 -5.56 -5.89
CA MET A 1 -36.25 -6.37 -4.96
C MET A 1 -35.32 -7.39 -4.33
N SER A 2 -35.36 -7.58 -3.01
CA SER A 2 -34.60 -8.65 -2.36
C SER A 2 -35.15 -10.01 -2.80
N HIS A 3 -34.25 -10.90 -3.22
CA HIS A 3 -34.60 -12.29 -3.49
C HIS A 3 -34.44 -13.12 -2.21
N ASN A 4 -34.94 -14.34 -2.22
CA ASN A 4 -34.70 -15.31 -1.14
C ASN A 4 -34.35 -16.68 -1.71
N LEU A 5 -33.44 -16.69 -2.69
CA LEU A 5 -32.94 -17.90 -3.33
C LEU A 5 -32.31 -18.80 -2.25
N PHE A 6 -32.60 -20.11 -2.27
CA PHE A 6 -32.14 -21.09 -1.27
C PHE A 6 -32.45 -20.73 0.20
N ASN A 7 -33.44 -19.86 0.46
CA ASN A 7 -33.78 -19.38 1.80
C ASN A 7 -32.59 -18.70 2.54
N THR A 8 -31.70 -18.03 1.80
CA THR A 8 -30.47 -17.45 2.37
C THR A 8 -30.67 -16.07 3.02
N LEU A 9 -31.79 -15.38 2.79
CA LEU A 9 -32.02 -14.07 3.41
C LEU A 9 -32.37 -14.27 4.90
N GLN A 10 -31.37 -14.10 5.75
CA GLN A 10 -31.46 -14.33 7.19
C GLN A 10 -31.29 -13.02 7.96
N SER A 11 -31.53 -13.08 9.27
CA SER A 11 -31.32 -11.97 10.21
C SER A 11 -30.11 -12.24 11.11
N PHE A 12 -29.40 -11.19 11.49
CA PHE A 12 -28.32 -11.25 12.48
C PHE A 12 -28.42 -10.09 13.47
N ASP A 13 -27.80 -10.23 14.64
CA ASP A 13 -27.79 -9.20 15.68
C ASP A 13 -26.79 -8.08 15.35
N LEU A 14 -27.25 -6.83 15.34
CA LEU A 14 -26.39 -5.66 15.14
C LEU A 14 -25.59 -5.27 16.40
N GLY A 15 -25.85 -5.91 17.55
CA GLY A 15 -25.17 -5.65 18.82
C GLY A 15 -25.73 -4.45 19.59
N ASN A 16 -26.87 -3.92 19.17
CA ASN A 16 -27.56 -2.78 19.80
C ASN A 16 -29.05 -3.07 20.09
N GLY A 17 -29.41 -4.35 20.17
CA GLY A 17 -30.80 -4.80 20.35
C GLY A 17 -31.66 -4.72 19.07
N LYS A 18 -31.06 -4.39 17.92
CA LYS A 18 -31.72 -4.43 16.60
C LYS A 18 -31.14 -5.55 15.75
N SER A 19 -31.93 -6.03 14.80
CA SER A 19 -31.50 -7.02 13.80
C SER A 19 -31.26 -6.39 12.43
N GLY A 20 -30.22 -6.83 11.74
CA GLY A 20 -29.98 -6.55 10.31
C GLY A 20 -30.32 -7.77 9.46
N LYS A 21 -30.52 -7.58 8.16
CA LYS A 21 -30.67 -8.70 7.19
C LYS A 21 -29.36 -8.93 6.45
N PHE A 22 -29.10 -10.18 6.05
CA PHE A 22 -27.93 -10.55 5.25
C PHE A 22 -28.20 -11.82 4.44
N TYR A 23 -27.41 -12.05 3.40
CA TYR A 23 -27.43 -13.31 2.65
C TYR A 23 -26.43 -14.28 3.28
N SER A 24 -26.98 -15.30 3.97
CA SER A 24 -26.22 -16.23 4.81
C SER A 24 -25.57 -17.34 3.99
N LEU A 25 -24.23 -17.37 4.01
CA LEU A 25 -23.45 -18.47 3.45
C LEU A 25 -23.67 -19.79 4.22
N PRO A 26 -23.77 -19.80 5.57
CA PRO A 26 -24.15 -21.02 6.29
C PRO A 26 -25.52 -21.58 5.85
N ALA A 27 -26.52 -20.73 5.58
CA ALA A 27 -27.82 -21.18 5.08
C ALA A 27 -27.70 -21.76 3.66
N LEU A 28 -26.84 -21.19 2.81
CA LEU A 28 -26.58 -21.72 1.46
C LEU A 28 -25.95 -23.12 1.52
N GLU A 29 -25.04 -23.37 2.47
CA GLU A 29 -24.46 -24.69 2.71
C GLU A 29 -25.50 -25.67 3.26
N ALA A 30 -26.33 -25.24 4.23
CA ALA A 30 -27.42 -26.05 4.78
C ALA A 30 -28.48 -26.42 3.73
N ALA A 31 -28.65 -25.60 2.69
CA ALA A 31 -29.49 -25.91 1.54
C ALA A 31 -28.88 -26.94 0.57
N GLY A 32 -27.66 -27.43 0.84
CA GLY A 32 -26.99 -28.47 0.06
C GLY A 32 -26.36 -27.99 -1.25
N VAL A 33 -26.11 -26.68 -1.38
CA VAL A 33 -25.61 -26.09 -2.63
C VAL A 33 -24.13 -26.41 -2.87
N GLY A 34 -23.32 -26.55 -1.82
CA GLY A 34 -21.90 -26.91 -1.90
C GLY A 34 -21.21 -26.90 -0.52
N PRO A 35 -19.95 -27.38 -0.42
CA PRO A 35 -19.20 -27.45 0.84
C PRO A 35 -18.58 -26.08 1.21
N ILE A 36 -19.41 -25.07 1.45
CA ILE A 36 -18.97 -23.66 1.60
C ILE A 36 -17.97 -23.49 2.74
N SER A 37 -18.15 -24.21 3.86
CA SER A 37 -17.24 -24.21 5.00
C SER A 37 -15.82 -24.72 4.70
N ARG A 38 -15.59 -25.33 3.54
CA ARG A 38 -14.28 -25.79 3.06
C ARG A 38 -13.61 -24.83 2.08
N LEU A 39 -14.35 -23.89 1.49
CA LEU A 39 -13.80 -22.94 0.52
C LEU A 39 -12.80 -21.98 1.18
N PRO A 40 -11.78 -21.48 0.46
CA PRO A 40 -10.97 -20.35 0.92
C PRO A 40 -11.85 -19.15 1.30
N VAL A 41 -11.48 -18.41 2.34
CA VAL A 41 -12.30 -17.29 2.85
C VAL A 41 -12.50 -16.22 1.78
N SER A 42 -11.48 -15.96 0.97
CA SER A 42 -11.58 -15.04 -0.16
C SER A 42 -12.66 -15.45 -1.17
N VAL A 43 -12.82 -16.75 -1.43
CA VAL A 43 -13.83 -17.29 -2.35
C VAL A 43 -15.22 -17.15 -1.74
N ARG A 44 -15.36 -17.36 -0.43
CA ARG A 44 -16.63 -17.17 0.29
C ARG A 44 -17.13 -15.73 0.21
N ILE A 45 -16.23 -14.74 0.32
CA ILE A 45 -16.60 -13.32 0.18
C ILE A 45 -17.06 -13.00 -1.25
N VAL A 46 -16.39 -13.55 -2.27
CA VAL A 46 -16.86 -13.41 -3.66
C VAL A 46 -18.22 -14.10 -3.84
N LEU A 47 -18.41 -15.29 -3.27
CA LEU A 47 -19.67 -16.03 -3.29
C LEU A 47 -20.82 -15.26 -2.63
N GLU A 48 -20.57 -14.54 -1.53
CA GLU A 48 -21.58 -13.67 -0.92
C GLU A 48 -22.06 -12.62 -1.92
N SER A 49 -21.14 -11.98 -2.65
CA SER A 49 -21.49 -10.96 -3.64
C SER A 49 -22.32 -11.57 -4.79
N VAL A 50 -21.90 -12.73 -5.32
CA VAL A 50 -22.62 -13.43 -6.38
C VAL A 50 -24.03 -13.84 -5.89
N LEU A 51 -24.13 -14.39 -4.68
CA LEU A 51 -25.42 -14.79 -4.08
C LEU A 51 -26.35 -13.58 -3.93
N ARG A 52 -25.89 -12.51 -3.27
CA ARG A 52 -26.71 -11.32 -2.96
C ARG A 52 -27.20 -10.57 -4.20
N ASN A 53 -26.42 -10.62 -5.29
CA ASN A 53 -26.74 -9.90 -6.53
C ASN A 53 -27.43 -10.79 -7.58
N TYR A 54 -27.91 -11.97 -7.20
CA TYR A 54 -28.72 -12.81 -8.08
C TYR A 54 -29.93 -12.04 -8.64
N ASP A 55 -30.03 -11.98 -9.97
CA ASP A 55 -31.09 -11.28 -10.69
C ASP A 55 -31.65 -12.05 -11.91
N ASP A 56 -31.16 -13.28 -12.13
CA ASP A 56 -31.47 -14.15 -13.27
C ASP A 56 -31.19 -13.51 -14.64
N LYS A 57 -30.30 -12.49 -14.66
CA LYS A 57 -29.88 -11.77 -15.87
C LYS A 57 -28.37 -11.70 -15.95
N LYS A 58 -27.75 -10.87 -15.09
CA LYS A 58 -26.31 -10.70 -15.02
C LYS A 58 -25.69 -11.74 -14.10
N VAL A 59 -26.41 -12.12 -13.05
CA VAL A 59 -25.99 -13.13 -12.08
C VAL A 59 -27.07 -14.20 -12.00
N SER A 60 -26.73 -15.39 -12.49
CA SER A 60 -27.64 -16.54 -12.55
C SER A 60 -27.48 -17.47 -11.34
N GLU A 61 -28.46 -18.34 -11.13
CA GLU A 61 -28.39 -19.40 -10.11
C GLU A 61 -27.20 -20.35 -10.39
N ALA A 62 -26.89 -20.58 -11.68
CA ALA A 62 -25.76 -21.41 -12.09
C ALA A 62 -24.43 -20.82 -11.61
N ASN A 63 -24.24 -19.50 -11.67
CA ASN A 63 -23.03 -18.85 -11.16
C ASN A 63 -22.85 -19.05 -9.65
N VAL A 64 -23.95 -18.99 -8.88
CA VAL A 64 -23.91 -19.24 -7.43
C VAL A 64 -23.49 -20.70 -7.16
N LYS A 65 -24.14 -21.65 -7.83
CA LYS A 65 -23.85 -23.09 -7.68
C LYS A 65 -22.41 -23.43 -8.07
N GLU A 66 -21.93 -22.88 -9.18
CA GLU A 66 -20.58 -23.12 -9.69
C GLU A 66 -19.52 -22.66 -8.69
N LEU A 67 -19.62 -21.43 -8.18
CA LEU A 67 -18.65 -20.91 -7.22
C LEU A 67 -18.76 -21.60 -5.85
N ALA A 68 -19.97 -21.95 -5.40
CA ALA A 68 -20.17 -22.71 -4.16
C ALA A 68 -19.58 -24.13 -4.21
N ASN A 69 -19.36 -24.67 -5.41
CA ASN A 69 -18.74 -25.98 -5.65
C ASN A 69 -17.29 -25.86 -6.13
N TRP A 70 -16.64 -24.71 -5.93
CA TRP A 70 -15.23 -24.52 -6.29
C TRP A 70 -14.35 -25.64 -5.72
N LYS A 71 -13.43 -26.14 -6.54
CA LYS A 71 -12.46 -27.17 -6.14
C LYS A 71 -11.01 -26.71 -6.35
N PRO A 72 -10.07 -27.09 -5.46
CA PRO A 72 -8.66 -26.71 -5.53
C PRO A 72 -7.94 -26.94 -6.87
N ASN A 73 -8.17 -28.07 -7.53
CA ASN A 73 -7.36 -28.52 -8.68
C ASN A 73 -8.21 -28.77 -9.93
N GLU A 74 -9.34 -28.09 -10.04
CA GLU A 74 -10.21 -28.18 -11.20
C GLU A 74 -9.78 -27.20 -12.29
N THR A 75 -10.02 -27.58 -13.55
CA THR A 75 -9.77 -26.70 -14.70
C THR A 75 -10.61 -25.43 -14.58
N ARG A 76 -9.97 -24.27 -14.67
CA ARG A 76 -10.66 -22.98 -14.61
C ARG A 76 -11.24 -22.63 -15.98
N THR A 77 -12.53 -22.87 -16.17
CA THR A 77 -13.26 -22.52 -17.40
C THR A 77 -14.36 -21.49 -17.17
N ALA A 78 -14.72 -21.26 -15.91
CA ALA A 78 -15.87 -20.48 -15.51
C ALA A 78 -15.52 -19.03 -15.20
N GLU A 79 -16.27 -18.09 -15.77
CA GLU A 79 -16.20 -16.67 -15.41
C GLU A 79 -17.18 -16.34 -14.28
N ILE A 80 -16.72 -15.57 -13.30
CA ILE A 80 -17.50 -15.16 -12.13
C ILE A 80 -17.98 -13.72 -12.33
N PRO A 81 -19.30 -13.45 -12.26
CA PRO A 81 -19.83 -12.09 -12.30
C PRO A 81 -19.73 -11.45 -10.91
N PHE A 82 -18.60 -10.84 -10.59
CA PHE A 82 -18.39 -10.23 -9.28
C PHE A 82 -18.85 -8.78 -9.21
N VAL A 83 -19.85 -8.51 -8.38
CA VAL A 83 -20.36 -7.15 -8.16
C VAL A 83 -19.69 -6.55 -6.93
N VAL A 84 -18.84 -5.55 -7.14
CA VAL A 84 -18.11 -4.88 -6.06
C VAL A 84 -19.02 -3.99 -5.22
N ALA A 85 -18.69 -3.79 -3.94
CA ALA A 85 -19.44 -2.92 -3.05
C ALA A 85 -19.12 -1.43 -3.22
N ARG A 86 -17.91 -1.09 -3.67
CA ARG A 86 -17.44 0.28 -3.94
C ARG A 86 -16.22 0.30 -4.86
N ILE A 87 -15.83 1.49 -5.31
CA ILE A 87 -14.64 1.68 -6.15
C ILE A 87 -13.75 2.79 -5.56
N VAL A 88 -12.43 2.59 -5.67
CA VAL A 88 -11.43 3.59 -5.23
C VAL A 88 -10.54 3.99 -6.41
N LEU A 89 -10.30 5.30 -6.53
CA LEU A 89 -9.50 5.88 -7.60
C LEU A 89 -8.36 6.72 -7.02
N GLN A 90 -7.36 6.96 -7.87
CA GLN A 90 -6.33 7.97 -7.67
C GLN A 90 -6.31 8.94 -8.86
N ASP A 91 -5.67 10.10 -8.76
CA ASP A 91 -5.85 11.18 -9.75
C ASP A 91 -5.24 10.92 -11.15
N PHE A 92 -4.22 10.09 -11.31
CA PHE A 92 -3.66 9.75 -12.63
C PHE A 92 -4.62 8.90 -13.47
N THR A 93 -5.34 7.97 -12.87
CA THR A 93 -6.31 7.09 -13.57
C THR A 93 -7.75 7.56 -13.40
N GLY A 94 -8.05 8.29 -12.33
CA GLY A 94 -9.38 8.83 -12.07
C GLY A 94 -9.73 10.03 -12.95
N VAL A 95 -8.75 10.85 -13.37
CA VAL A 95 -8.99 11.92 -14.36
C VAL A 95 -9.45 11.35 -15.70
N PRO A 96 -8.73 10.41 -16.37
CA PRO A 96 -9.21 9.86 -17.64
C PRO A 96 -10.55 9.13 -17.48
N LEU A 97 -10.76 8.39 -16.39
CA LEU A 97 -12.05 7.77 -16.10
C LEU A 97 -13.19 8.80 -16.03
N LEU A 98 -12.96 9.94 -15.37
CA LEU A 98 -13.95 11.01 -15.29
C LEU A 98 -14.19 11.68 -16.67
N VAL A 99 -13.18 11.74 -17.53
CA VAL A 99 -13.33 12.14 -18.94
C VAL A 99 -14.24 11.15 -19.68
N ASP A 100 -14.06 9.85 -19.45
CA ASP A 100 -14.87 8.81 -20.09
C ASP A 100 -16.34 8.90 -19.67
N LEU A 101 -16.63 9.10 -18.37
CA LEU A 101 -18.00 9.37 -17.90
C LEU A 101 -18.61 10.63 -18.54
N ALA A 102 -17.84 11.71 -18.68
CA ALA A 102 -18.29 12.94 -19.34
C ALA A 102 -18.57 12.71 -20.85
N ALA A 103 -17.73 11.93 -21.51
CA ALA A 103 -17.90 11.54 -22.91
C ALA A 103 -19.13 10.65 -23.10
N MET A 104 -19.39 9.72 -22.19
CA MET A 104 -20.59 8.89 -22.19
C MET A 104 -21.85 9.72 -22.01
N ARG A 105 -21.86 10.71 -21.09
CA ARG A 105 -22.96 11.67 -20.96
C ARG A 105 -23.21 12.43 -22.27
N SER A 106 -22.15 12.87 -22.92
CA SER A 106 -22.23 13.56 -24.22
C SER A 106 -22.78 12.64 -25.32
N ALA A 107 -22.41 11.37 -25.34
CA ALA A 107 -22.92 10.38 -26.28
C ALA A 107 -24.41 10.09 -26.06
N VAL A 108 -24.84 9.91 -24.81
CA VAL A 108 -26.25 9.72 -24.43
C VAL A 108 -27.10 10.93 -24.83
N ALA A 109 -26.58 12.16 -24.63
CA ALA A 109 -27.24 13.39 -25.07
C ALA A 109 -27.45 13.42 -26.60
N LYS A 110 -26.42 13.05 -27.38
CA LYS A 110 -26.49 12.99 -28.85
C LYS A 110 -27.51 11.97 -29.35
N LEU A 111 -27.80 10.94 -28.56
CA LEU A 111 -28.85 9.95 -28.81
C LEU A 111 -30.25 10.43 -28.36
N GLY A 112 -30.40 11.67 -27.92
CA GLY A 112 -31.67 12.24 -27.44
C GLY A 112 -32.14 11.68 -26.10
N LYS A 113 -31.25 11.03 -25.34
CA LYS A 113 -31.56 10.44 -24.02
C LYS A 113 -31.06 11.34 -22.89
N ASN A 114 -31.60 11.16 -21.70
CA ASN A 114 -31.17 11.89 -20.50
C ASN A 114 -29.72 11.49 -20.11
N PRO A 115 -28.73 12.40 -20.15
CA PRO A 115 -27.35 12.08 -19.79
C PRO A 115 -27.17 11.63 -18.34
N LYS A 116 -28.08 12.04 -17.44
CA LYS A 116 -28.02 11.67 -16.02
C LYS A 116 -28.18 10.18 -15.73
N ILE A 117 -28.51 9.36 -16.73
CA ILE A 117 -28.45 7.90 -16.59
C ILE A 117 -27.01 7.38 -16.41
N ILE A 118 -26.01 8.17 -16.83
CA ILE A 118 -24.60 7.90 -16.57
C ILE A 118 -24.29 8.47 -15.19
N GLU A 119 -24.41 7.62 -14.19
CA GLU A 119 -24.15 7.87 -12.77
C GLU A 119 -23.56 6.59 -12.15
N PRO A 120 -22.52 6.67 -11.31
CA PRO A 120 -22.06 5.51 -10.59
C PRO A 120 -23.15 4.95 -9.65
N LEU A 121 -23.36 3.63 -9.72
CA LEU A 121 -24.33 2.88 -8.94
C LEU A 121 -23.74 2.32 -7.63
N VAL A 122 -22.42 2.44 -7.47
CA VAL A 122 -21.69 2.12 -6.25
C VAL A 122 -20.89 3.34 -5.80
N PRO A 123 -20.58 3.50 -4.49
CA PRO A 123 -19.76 4.59 -4.02
C PRO A 123 -18.40 4.65 -4.73
N VAL A 124 -17.99 5.84 -5.14
CA VAL A 124 -16.68 6.09 -5.77
C VAL A 124 -15.91 7.12 -4.96
N ASP A 125 -14.75 6.72 -4.43
CA ASP A 125 -13.85 7.61 -3.70
C ASP A 125 -12.53 7.78 -4.48
N LEU A 126 -12.26 9.01 -4.94
CA LEU A 126 -10.99 9.38 -5.57
C LEU A 126 -10.07 10.08 -4.56
N VAL A 127 -8.81 9.69 -4.50
CA VAL A 127 -7.78 10.37 -3.68
C VAL A 127 -6.75 11.03 -4.58
N VAL A 128 -6.46 12.32 -4.35
CA VAL A 128 -5.43 13.04 -5.12
C VAL A 128 -4.07 12.92 -4.43
N ASP A 129 -3.19 12.09 -4.98
CA ASP A 129 -1.92 11.71 -4.35
C ASP A 129 -0.76 11.43 -5.33
N HIS A 130 -1.00 11.36 -6.64
CA HIS A 130 0.00 11.11 -7.69
C HIS A 130 0.53 12.41 -8.33
N SER A 131 -0.01 13.56 -7.96
CA SER A 131 0.33 14.88 -8.50
C SER A 131 1.56 15.53 -7.86
N VAL A 132 1.78 15.31 -6.55
CA VAL A 132 2.87 15.94 -5.81
C VAL A 132 4.23 15.35 -6.20
N GLN A 133 5.21 16.23 -6.38
CA GLN A 133 6.60 15.87 -6.65
C GLN A 133 7.53 16.43 -5.57
N VAL A 134 8.68 15.78 -5.38
CA VAL A 134 9.70 16.24 -4.43
C VAL A 134 10.61 17.28 -5.10
N ASP A 135 10.05 18.42 -5.52
CA ASP A 135 10.82 19.52 -6.13
C ASP A 135 11.84 20.13 -5.13
N ALA A 136 11.43 20.26 -3.87
CA ALA A 136 12.26 20.68 -2.73
C ALA A 136 12.32 19.57 -1.65
N ALA A 137 13.48 19.45 -1.00
CA ALA A 137 13.74 18.46 0.05
C ALA A 137 14.80 18.94 1.07
N GLY A 138 14.81 18.33 2.26
CA GLY A 138 15.83 18.57 3.28
C GLY A 138 15.79 19.96 3.95
N SER A 139 14.64 20.64 3.89
CA SER A 139 14.39 21.93 4.53
C SER A 139 12.97 21.99 5.14
N SER A 140 12.76 22.90 6.08
CA SER A 140 11.46 23.05 6.78
C SER A 140 10.34 23.61 5.88
N ASP A 141 10.69 24.29 4.80
CA ASP A 141 9.76 24.88 3.82
C ASP A 141 9.48 23.97 2.61
N ALA A 142 10.10 22.78 2.54
CA ALA A 142 9.98 21.85 1.42
C ALA A 142 8.52 21.47 1.12
N PHE A 143 7.73 21.12 2.14
CA PHE A 143 6.31 20.80 1.99
C PHE A 143 5.51 21.94 1.34
N ALA A 144 5.68 23.17 1.82
CA ALA A 144 4.93 24.32 1.33
C ALA A 144 5.27 24.61 -0.15
N LYS A 145 6.57 24.53 -0.51
CA LYS A 145 7.04 24.70 -1.89
C LYS A 145 6.50 23.64 -2.83
N ASN A 146 6.59 22.36 -2.44
CA ASN A 146 6.09 21.26 -3.26
C ASN A 146 4.58 21.36 -3.48
N LEU A 147 3.82 21.68 -2.43
CA LEU A 147 2.38 21.88 -2.52
C LEU A 147 2.02 23.08 -3.42
N GLU A 148 2.78 24.17 -3.37
CA GLU A 148 2.58 25.31 -4.26
C GLU A 148 2.80 24.94 -5.73
N ILE A 149 3.92 24.28 -6.03
CA ILE A 149 4.25 23.83 -7.38
C ILE A 149 3.22 22.82 -7.89
N GLU A 150 2.76 21.90 -7.04
CA GLU A 150 1.73 20.92 -7.36
C GLU A 150 0.43 21.61 -7.84
N PHE A 151 -0.05 22.60 -7.08
CA PHE A 151 -1.26 23.36 -7.43
C PHE A 151 -1.09 24.21 -8.69
N GLN A 152 0.11 24.77 -8.93
CA GLN A 152 0.41 25.49 -10.17
C GLN A 152 0.37 24.55 -11.38
N ARG A 153 1.02 23.39 -11.30
CA ARG A 153 1.13 22.43 -12.40
C ARG A 153 -0.18 21.70 -12.72
N ASN A 154 -1.02 21.46 -11.71
CA ASN A 154 -2.20 20.59 -11.84
C ASN A 154 -3.55 21.34 -11.77
N ARG A 155 -3.54 22.67 -11.89
CA ARG A 155 -4.74 23.52 -11.72
C ARG A 155 -5.93 23.06 -12.54
N GLU A 156 -5.73 22.78 -13.83
CA GLU A 156 -6.79 22.33 -14.75
C GLU A 156 -7.36 20.97 -14.35
N ARG A 157 -6.50 20.00 -14.04
CA ARG A 157 -6.91 18.67 -13.54
C ARG A 157 -7.76 18.80 -12.28
N TYR A 158 -7.40 19.70 -11.37
CA TYR A 158 -8.15 19.92 -10.13
C TYR A 158 -9.50 20.62 -10.36
N GLN A 159 -9.58 21.56 -11.30
CA GLN A 159 -10.84 22.15 -11.73
C GLN A 159 -11.77 21.06 -12.30
N PHE A 160 -11.23 20.17 -13.13
CA PHE A 160 -11.99 19.05 -13.71
C PHE A 160 -12.49 18.06 -12.65
N LEU A 161 -11.66 17.70 -11.67
CA LEU A 161 -12.08 16.86 -10.55
C LEU A 161 -13.17 17.52 -9.69
N LYS A 162 -13.09 18.84 -9.46
CA LYS A 162 -14.14 19.58 -8.76
C LYS A 162 -15.45 19.60 -9.52
N TRP A 163 -15.40 19.77 -10.84
CA TRP A 163 -16.58 19.62 -11.70
C TRP A 163 -17.19 18.22 -11.51
N GLY A 164 -16.39 17.15 -11.51
CA GLY A 164 -16.85 15.78 -11.29
C GLY A 164 -17.60 15.60 -9.97
N MET A 165 -17.11 16.20 -8.87
CA MET A 165 -17.80 16.18 -7.57
C MET A 165 -19.19 16.83 -7.58
N GLN A 166 -19.44 17.75 -8.52
CA GLN A 166 -20.74 18.41 -8.67
C GLN A 166 -21.63 17.69 -9.68
N ALA A 167 -21.02 17.07 -10.69
CA ALA A 167 -21.72 16.40 -11.77
C ALA A 167 -22.30 15.03 -11.38
N PHE A 168 -21.74 14.36 -10.37
CA PHE A 168 -22.11 13.02 -9.93
C PHE A 168 -22.36 12.97 -8.42
N ASP A 169 -23.50 12.41 -8.00
CA ASP A 169 -23.94 12.38 -6.59
C ASP A 169 -23.09 11.42 -5.74
N THR A 170 -22.62 10.34 -6.35
CA THR A 170 -21.92 9.23 -5.68
C THR A 170 -20.40 9.34 -5.75
N PHE A 171 -19.88 10.36 -6.44
CA PHE A 171 -18.45 10.59 -6.66
C PHE A 171 -17.87 11.55 -5.63
N LYS A 172 -16.92 11.07 -4.83
CA LYS A 172 -16.25 11.85 -3.78
C LYS A 172 -14.77 12.00 -4.07
N VAL A 173 -14.21 13.15 -3.73
CA VAL A 173 -12.79 13.43 -3.85
C VAL A 173 -12.20 13.75 -2.48
N VAL A 174 -11.13 13.04 -2.13
CA VAL A 174 -10.21 13.41 -1.08
C VAL A 174 -9.15 14.33 -1.70
N PRO A 175 -9.08 15.61 -1.28
CA PRO A 175 -8.26 16.62 -1.96
C PRO A 175 -6.74 16.38 -1.77
N PRO A 176 -5.90 17.10 -2.54
CA PRO A 176 -4.44 17.03 -2.42
C PRO A 176 -3.94 17.25 -0.98
N GLY A 177 -2.81 16.63 -0.61
CA GLY A 177 -2.16 16.88 0.67
C GLY A 177 -2.85 16.27 1.90
N ILE A 178 -3.82 15.37 1.70
CA ILE A 178 -4.45 14.59 2.78
C ILE A 178 -3.70 13.29 3.06
N GLY A 179 -3.32 12.55 2.00
CA GLY A 179 -2.70 11.24 2.13
C GLY A 179 -2.66 10.47 0.80
N ILE A 180 -2.12 9.26 0.86
CA ILE A 180 -2.03 8.30 -0.25
C ILE A 180 -3.26 7.40 -0.23
N VAL A 181 -3.79 7.09 -1.41
CA VAL A 181 -5.06 6.38 -1.65
C VAL A 181 -5.23 5.16 -0.76
N HIS A 182 -4.23 4.28 -0.67
CA HIS A 182 -4.34 3.02 0.08
C HIS A 182 -4.28 3.20 1.60
N GLN A 183 -3.51 4.17 2.08
CA GLN A 183 -3.47 4.48 3.52
C GLN A 183 -4.75 5.21 3.95
N VAL A 184 -5.25 6.15 3.14
CA VAL A 184 -6.55 6.78 3.35
C VAL A 184 -7.68 5.75 3.27
N ASN A 185 -7.57 4.76 2.38
CA ASN A 185 -8.54 3.66 2.30
C ASN A 185 -8.57 2.85 3.61
N LEU A 186 -7.40 2.42 4.10
CA LEU A 186 -7.29 1.65 5.33
C LEU A 186 -7.75 2.44 6.57
N GLU A 187 -7.28 3.67 6.73
CA GLU A 187 -7.53 4.51 7.91
C GLU A 187 -8.93 5.12 7.95
N TYR A 188 -9.61 5.29 6.79
CA TYR A 188 -10.84 6.08 6.72
C TYR A 188 -11.94 5.53 5.80
N LEU A 189 -11.64 5.22 4.53
CA LEU A 189 -12.68 4.87 3.55
C LEU A 189 -13.29 3.50 3.82
N ALA A 190 -12.46 2.50 4.15
CA ALA A 190 -12.87 1.15 4.44
C ALA A 190 -13.89 1.10 5.57
N LYS A 191 -14.96 0.34 5.34
CA LYS A 191 -16.07 0.11 6.29
C LYS A 191 -16.07 -1.31 6.84
N GLY A 192 -15.52 -2.26 6.09
CA GLY A 192 -15.51 -3.68 6.47
C GLY A 192 -16.86 -4.38 6.25
N VAL A 193 -17.97 -3.74 6.63
CA VAL A 193 -19.35 -4.13 6.29
C VAL A 193 -20.09 -2.89 5.81
N LEU A 194 -20.76 -3.00 4.66
CA LEU A 194 -21.67 -1.98 4.13
C LEU A 194 -23.12 -2.40 4.32
N SER A 195 -24.05 -1.47 4.13
CA SER A 195 -25.48 -1.73 4.15
C SER A 195 -26.22 -0.93 3.09
N ALA A 196 -27.16 -1.56 2.39
CA ALA A 196 -28.10 -0.91 1.48
C ALA A 196 -29.49 -1.54 1.68
N ASP A 197 -30.53 -0.71 1.73
CA ASP A 197 -31.93 -1.15 1.91
C ASP A 197 -32.15 -2.12 3.10
N GLY A 198 -31.39 -1.95 4.18
CA GLY A 198 -31.45 -2.78 5.39
C GLY A 198 -30.75 -4.14 5.29
N VAL A 199 -30.08 -4.42 4.16
CA VAL A 199 -29.25 -5.61 3.95
C VAL A 199 -27.77 -5.25 4.13
N TYR A 200 -27.05 -6.06 4.91
CA TYR A 200 -25.64 -5.90 5.23
C TYR A 200 -24.78 -6.89 4.45
N TYR A 201 -23.61 -6.45 4.01
CA TYR A 201 -22.72 -7.23 3.16
C TYR A 201 -21.24 -6.82 3.30
N PRO A 202 -20.28 -7.69 2.91
CA PRO A 202 -18.87 -7.43 3.05
C PRO A 202 -18.45 -6.22 2.22
N ASP A 203 -17.53 -5.43 2.78
CA ASP A 203 -16.79 -4.44 2.01
C ASP A 203 -15.93 -5.16 0.97
N THR A 204 -16.10 -4.79 -0.30
CA THR A 204 -15.35 -5.31 -1.44
C THR A 204 -15.15 -4.20 -2.46
N LEU A 205 -14.01 -4.19 -3.14
CA LEU A 205 -13.72 -3.14 -4.11
C LEU A 205 -12.79 -3.58 -5.23
N VAL A 206 -12.85 -2.84 -6.32
CA VAL A 206 -11.72 -2.70 -7.23
C VAL A 206 -11.21 -1.26 -7.15
N GLY A 207 -9.96 -1.05 -7.53
CA GLY A 207 -9.45 0.30 -7.71
C GLY A 207 -8.55 0.42 -8.92
N THR A 208 -8.40 1.65 -9.42
CA THR A 208 -7.56 1.94 -10.59
C THR A 208 -6.09 2.18 -10.19
N ASP A 209 -5.62 1.36 -9.25
CA ASP A 209 -4.23 1.25 -8.80
C ASP A 209 -3.94 -0.20 -8.42
N SER A 210 -2.79 -0.73 -8.85
CA SER A 210 -2.45 -2.14 -8.63
C SER A 210 -2.39 -2.54 -7.16
N HIS A 211 -1.99 -1.62 -6.27
CA HIS A 211 -1.79 -1.91 -4.84
C HIS A 211 -3.06 -1.71 -4.01
N THR A 212 -4.24 -1.61 -4.64
CA THR A 212 -5.53 -1.69 -3.94
C THR A 212 -5.61 -2.96 -3.07
N THR A 213 -4.83 -3.98 -3.40
CA THR A 213 -4.62 -5.21 -2.60
C THR A 213 -4.13 -4.95 -1.18
N MET A 214 -3.58 -3.77 -0.87
CA MET A 214 -3.20 -3.40 0.50
C MET A 214 -4.36 -3.55 1.50
N ILE A 215 -5.59 -3.31 1.05
CA ILE A 215 -6.80 -3.43 1.87
C ILE A 215 -7.11 -4.87 2.28
N ASN A 216 -6.52 -5.86 1.61
CA ASN A 216 -6.76 -7.27 1.92
C ASN A 216 -6.17 -7.68 3.27
N GLY A 217 -5.26 -6.88 3.85
CA GLY A 217 -4.81 -7.05 5.24
C GLY A 217 -5.92 -6.81 6.28
N LEU A 218 -7.01 -6.14 5.89
CA LEU A 218 -8.21 -5.90 6.71
C LEU A 218 -9.37 -6.87 6.37
N GLY A 219 -9.08 -7.97 5.67
CA GLY A 219 -10.09 -8.95 5.28
C GLY A 219 -11.09 -8.46 4.25
N ILE A 220 -10.74 -7.41 3.51
CA ILE A 220 -11.55 -6.85 2.43
C ILE A 220 -11.04 -7.40 1.10
N VAL A 221 -11.89 -8.09 0.34
CA VAL A 221 -11.55 -8.56 -1.01
C VAL A 221 -11.48 -7.35 -1.95
N GLY A 222 -10.30 -7.15 -2.55
CA GLY A 222 -10.14 -6.13 -3.57
C GLY A 222 -8.76 -6.06 -4.21
N TRP A 223 -8.72 -5.60 -5.44
CA TRP A 223 -7.51 -5.57 -6.25
C TRP A 223 -7.52 -4.44 -7.27
N GLY A 224 -6.39 -4.25 -7.96
CA GLY A 224 -6.23 -3.25 -9.00
C GLY A 224 -6.78 -3.71 -10.34
N VAL A 225 -7.50 -2.83 -11.04
CA VAL A 225 -8.02 -3.03 -12.40
C VAL A 225 -7.72 -1.83 -13.29
N GLY A 226 -7.98 -1.93 -14.59
CA GLY A 226 -7.90 -0.80 -15.52
C GLY A 226 -9.06 0.19 -15.33
N GLY A 227 -8.96 1.35 -15.98
CA GLY A 227 -10.02 2.37 -15.94
C GLY A 227 -11.36 1.86 -16.45
N ILE A 228 -11.34 1.12 -17.57
CA ILE A 228 -12.53 0.60 -18.24
C ILE A 228 -13.27 -0.43 -17.36
N GLU A 229 -12.54 -1.35 -16.70
CA GLU A 229 -13.18 -2.31 -15.79
C GLU A 229 -13.78 -1.61 -14.57
N ALA A 230 -13.11 -0.58 -14.05
CA ALA A 230 -13.65 0.23 -12.97
C ALA A 230 -14.91 1.00 -13.42
N GLU A 231 -14.92 1.59 -14.61
CA GLU A 231 -16.10 2.26 -15.20
C GLU A 231 -17.28 1.31 -15.37
N ALA A 232 -17.04 0.11 -15.89
CA ALA A 232 -18.07 -0.91 -16.02
C ALA A 232 -18.66 -1.26 -14.64
N GLY A 233 -17.80 -1.46 -13.63
CA GLY A 233 -18.20 -1.66 -12.24
C GLY A 233 -19.02 -0.50 -11.67
N MET A 234 -18.62 0.75 -11.94
CA MET A 234 -19.37 1.95 -11.55
C MET A 234 -20.76 1.96 -12.13
N LEU A 235 -20.94 1.53 -13.38
CA LEU A 235 -22.23 1.53 -14.07
C LEU A 235 -23.05 0.24 -13.82
N GLY A 236 -22.67 -0.54 -12.79
CA GLY A 236 -23.39 -1.74 -12.33
C GLY A 236 -23.24 -2.96 -13.23
N GLN A 237 -22.18 -3.03 -14.04
CA GLN A 237 -21.74 -4.29 -14.63
C GLN A 237 -20.89 -5.06 -13.63
N PRO A 238 -21.06 -6.39 -13.52
CA PRO A 238 -20.12 -7.22 -12.78
C PRO A 238 -18.71 -7.10 -13.38
N VAL A 239 -17.70 -7.16 -12.52
CA VAL A 239 -16.31 -7.38 -12.93
C VAL A 239 -16.17 -8.88 -13.17
N TYR A 240 -16.12 -9.27 -14.46
CA TYR A 240 -15.94 -10.66 -14.84
C TYR A 240 -14.47 -11.06 -14.72
N PHE A 241 -14.22 -12.18 -14.05
CA PHE A 241 -12.90 -12.80 -14.02
C PHE A 241 -13.02 -14.31 -13.98
N LEU A 242 -12.00 -14.98 -14.52
CA LEU A 242 -11.92 -16.43 -14.46
C LEU A 242 -11.79 -16.89 -13.00
N THR A 243 -12.56 -17.90 -12.63
CA THR A 243 -12.50 -18.52 -11.30
C THR A 243 -11.04 -18.81 -10.93
N PRO A 244 -10.52 -18.26 -9.82
CA PRO A 244 -9.09 -18.31 -9.54
C PRO A 244 -8.72 -19.60 -8.81
N ASP A 245 -7.49 -20.07 -9.06
CA ASP A 245 -6.80 -20.89 -8.07
C ASP A 245 -6.52 -20.07 -6.81
N VAL A 246 -6.51 -20.72 -5.65
CA VAL A 246 -6.15 -20.08 -4.38
C VAL A 246 -4.94 -20.78 -3.77
N VAL A 247 -3.86 -20.04 -3.62
CA VAL A 247 -2.63 -20.49 -2.96
C VAL A 247 -2.68 -20.09 -1.49
N GLY A 248 -2.72 -21.09 -0.61
CA GLY A 248 -2.63 -20.89 0.83
C GLY A 248 -1.17 -20.69 1.25
N VAL A 249 -0.88 -19.62 1.98
CA VAL A 249 0.43 -19.39 2.62
C VAL A 249 0.28 -19.63 4.11
N HIS A 250 0.78 -20.76 4.58
CA HIS A 250 0.74 -21.14 5.97
C HIS A 250 1.87 -20.43 6.73
N LEU A 251 1.50 -19.45 7.54
CA LEU A 251 2.43 -18.70 8.37
C LEU A 251 2.53 -19.35 9.75
N THR A 252 3.75 -19.65 10.17
CA THR A 252 4.07 -20.16 11.52
C THR A 252 5.16 -19.32 12.17
N GLY A 253 5.42 -19.55 13.47
CA GLY A 253 6.43 -18.79 14.21
C GLY A 253 6.02 -17.34 14.46
N ALA A 254 7.00 -16.49 14.75
CA ALA A 254 6.81 -15.06 15.00
C ALA A 254 7.92 -14.23 14.37
N ILE A 255 7.63 -12.95 14.10
CA ILE A 255 8.65 -12.00 13.64
C ILE A 255 9.65 -11.77 14.78
N ARG A 256 10.94 -11.99 14.50
CA ARG A 256 12.03 -11.80 15.48
C ARG A 256 12.35 -10.32 15.68
N GLU A 257 12.91 -9.99 16.84
CA GLU A 257 13.48 -8.66 17.07
C GLU A 257 14.55 -8.33 16.01
N GLY A 258 14.53 -7.08 15.54
CA GLY A 258 15.38 -6.64 14.44
C GLY A 258 14.79 -6.86 13.04
N VAL A 259 13.74 -7.67 12.89
CA VAL A 259 13.04 -7.91 11.62
C VAL A 259 11.79 -7.03 11.54
N THR A 260 11.53 -6.43 10.38
CA THR A 260 10.34 -5.59 10.15
C THR A 260 9.30 -6.28 9.27
N ALA A 261 8.08 -5.74 9.23
CA ALA A 261 7.06 -6.15 8.26
C ALA A 261 7.54 -6.04 6.81
N THR A 262 8.42 -5.08 6.51
CA THR A 262 9.04 -4.92 5.19
C THR A 262 9.89 -6.14 4.84
N ASP A 263 10.68 -6.67 5.77
CA ASP A 263 11.50 -7.86 5.54
C ASP A 263 10.64 -9.10 5.25
N VAL A 264 9.51 -9.23 5.95
CA VAL A 264 8.52 -10.29 5.71
C VAL A 264 7.92 -10.13 4.32
N ALA A 265 7.48 -8.93 3.94
CA ALA A 265 6.90 -8.67 2.63
C ALA A 265 7.89 -8.93 1.48
N LEU A 266 9.16 -8.57 1.62
CA LEU A 266 10.21 -8.90 0.64
C LEU A 266 10.47 -10.41 0.56
N THR A 267 10.45 -11.11 1.69
CA THR A 267 10.62 -12.58 1.74
C THR A 267 9.44 -13.28 1.06
N VAL A 268 8.21 -12.87 1.37
CA VAL A 268 6.99 -13.37 0.71
C VAL A 268 7.03 -13.07 -0.78
N THR A 269 7.46 -11.88 -1.19
CA THR A 269 7.55 -11.51 -2.61
C THR A 269 8.49 -12.44 -3.38
N GLN A 270 9.68 -12.70 -2.83
CA GLN A 270 10.65 -13.64 -3.42
C GLN A 270 10.07 -15.06 -3.50
N LEU A 271 9.46 -15.54 -2.41
CA LEU A 271 8.89 -16.89 -2.29
C LEU A 271 7.76 -17.10 -3.31
N LEU A 272 6.81 -16.17 -3.39
CA LEU A 272 5.64 -16.29 -4.24
C LEU A 272 5.94 -16.07 -5.73
N ARG A 273 6.95 -15.25 -6.06
CA ARG A 273 7.47 -15.20 -7.43
C ARG A 273 8.05 -16.54 -7.87
N LYS A 274 8.79 -17.23 -6.99
CA LYS A 274 9.32 -18.57 -7.29
C LYS A 274 8.18 -19.59 -7.46
N ALA A 275 7.10 -19.43 -6.70
CA ALA A 275 5.91 -20.28 -6.79
C ALA A 275 4.98 -19.98 -7.98
N LYS A 276 5.24 -18.92 -8.76
CA LYS A 276 4.50 -18.54 -9.98
C LYS A 276 2.99 -18.35 -9.76
N VAL A 277 2.63 -17.51 -8.80
CA VAL A 277 1.23 -17.24 -8.42
C VAL A 277 0.50 -16.24 -9.33
N VAL A 278 0.94 -16.06 -10.58
CA VAL A 278 0.36 -15.06 -11.49
C VAL A 278 -1.11 -15.37 -11.79
N GLY A 279 -1.99 -14.39 -11.61
CA GLY A 279 -3.43 -14.53 -11.84
C GLY A 279 -4.18 -15.37 -10.80
N LYS A 280 -3.49 -15.82 -9.74
CA LYS A 280 -4.08 -16.58 -8.63
C LYS A 280 -4.45 -15.66 -7.47
N PHE A 281 -5.35 -16.13 -6.61
CA PHE A 281 -5.49 -15.57 -5.27
C PHE A 281 -4.42 -16.16 -4.36
N VAL A 282 -3.93 -15.35 -3.43
CA VAL A 282 -3.11 -15.80 -2.30
C VAL A 282 -3.90 -15.54 -1.03
N GLU A 283 -3.98 -16.52 -0.14
CA GLU A 283 -4.62 -16.38 1.18
C GLU A 283 -3.65 -16.81 2.27
N PHE A 284 -3.41 -15.92 3.24
CA PHE A 284 -2.52 -16.16 4.37
C PHE A 284 -3.30 -16.75 5.55
N PHE A 285 -2.80 -17.84 6.12
CA PHE A 285 -3.48 -18.57 7.19
C PHE A 285 -2.50 -19.16 8.22
N GLY A 286 -3.03 -19.75 9.29
CA GLY A 286 -2.24 -20.35 10.36
C GLY A 286 -1.91 -19.41 11.53
N PRO A 287 -1.22 -19.94 12.55
CA PRO A 287 -0.99 -19.22 13.81
C PRO A 287 -0.11 -17.98 13.62
N GLY A 288 0.86 -18.01 12.71
CA GLY A 288 1.70 -16.87 12.40
C GLY A 288 0.90 -15.74 11.75
N ALA A 289 -0.07 -16.04 10.89
CA ALA A 289 -0.94 -15.04 10.26
C ALA A 289 -1.86 -14.36 11.29
N ALA A 290 -2.43 -15.14 12.21
CA ALA A 290 -3.25 -14.63 13.31
C ALA A 290 -2.46 -13.70 14.26
N ALA A 291 -1.19 -14.01 14.51
CA ALA A 291 -0.35 -13.22 15.42
C ALA A 291 0.14 -11.88 14.83
N LEU A 292 0.02 -11.67 13.51
CA LEU A 292 0.47 -10.42 12.88
C LEU A 292 -0.48 -9.26 13.19
N PRO A 293 0.04 -8.10 13.64
CA PRO A 293 -0.73 -6.87 13.69
C PRO A 293 -1.26 -6.49 12.30
N LEU A 294 -2.41 -5.82 12.25
CA LEU A 294 -3.05 -5.50 10.98
C LEU A 294 -2.18 -4.69 10.00
N VAL A 295 -1.39 -3.76 10.52
CA VAL A 295 -0.49 -2.94 9.70
C VAL A 295 0.60 -3.76 9.03
N ASP A 296 1.01 -4.89 9.62
CA ASP A 296 1.98 -5.80 9.03
C ASP A 296 1.32 -6.64 7.92
N ARG A 297 0.07 -7.09 8.15
CA ARG A 297 -0.75 -7.76 7.13
C ARG A 297 -0.94 -6.86 5.90
N ALA A 298 -1.25 -5.58 6.12
CA ALA A 298 -1.40 -4.60 5.04
C ALA A 298 -0.10 -4.38 4.25
N THR A 299 1.07 -4.35 4.91
CA THR A 299 2.37 -4.27 4.23
C THR A 299 2.61 -5.49 3.32
N ILE A 300 2.28 -6.70 3.78
CA ILE A 300 2.43 -7.94 2.99
C ILE A 300 1.43 -7.99 1.82
N ALA A 301 0.16 -7.63 2.08
CA ALA A 301 -0.91 -7.61 1.08
C ALA A 301 -0.69 -6.56 -0.01
N ASN A 302 -0.09 -5.41 0.34
CA ASN A 302 0.25 -4.35 -0.61
C ASN A 302 1.13 -4.87 -1.76
N MET A 303 2.07 -5.78 -1.47
CA MET A 303 3.04 -6.29 -2.46
C MET A 303 2.49 -7.38 -3.39
N ALA A 304 1.18 -7.64 -3.39
CA ALA A 304 0.58 -8.67 -4.26
C ALA A 304 0.89 -8.53 -5.76
N PRO A 305 0.82 -7.33 -6.35
CA PRO A 305 1.24 -7.13 -7.74
C PRO A 305 2.71 -7.47 -7.96
N GLU A 306 3.56 -7.21 -6.96
CA GLU A 306 5.01 -7.46 -7.01
C GLU A 306 5.36 -8.94 -6.95
N TYR A 307 4.50 -9.82 -6.42
CA TYR A 307 4.61 -11.28 -6.61
C TYR A 307 3.68 -11.87 -7.68
N GLY A 308 2.81 -11.06 -8.26
CA GLY A 308 2.00 -11.36 -9.44
C GLY A 308 0.61 -11.93 -9.14
N ALA A 309 0.27 -12.13 -7.87
CA ALA A 309 -1.07 -12.54 -7.50
C ALA A 309 -2.07 -11.43 -7.82
N THR A 310 -3.32 -11.81 -8.06
CA THR A 310 -4.43 -10.84 -8.16
C THR A 310 -4.62 -10.13 -6.83
N MET A 311 -4.44 -10.85 -5.71
CA MET A 311 -4.47 -10.30 -4.36
C MET A 311 -3.75 -11.19 -3.33
N GLY A 312 -3.42 -10.62 -2.17
CA GLY A 312 -2.84 -11.32 -1.02
C GLY A 312 -3.68 -11.10 0.24
N PHE A 313 -4.54 -12.06 0.55
CA PHE A 313 -5.67 -11.90 1.47
C PHE A 313 -5.41 -12.44 2.87
N PHE A 314 -5.74 -11.65 3.90
CA PHE A 314 -5.78 -12.10 5.29
C PHE A 314 -7.24 -12.16 5.74
N PRO A 315 -7.76 -13.31 6.19
CA PRO A 315 -9.11 -13.42 6.71
C PRO A 315 -9.41 -12.50 7.89
N ILE A 316 -10.71 -12.25 8.11
CA ILE A 316 -11.21 -11.34 9.15
C ILE A 316 -11.02 -11.98 10.53
N ASP A 317 -10.47 -11.25 11.49
CA ASP A 317 -10.34 -11.68 12.88
C ASP A 317 -10.36 -10.49 13.86
N GLU A 318 -9.99 -10.74 15.12
CA GLU A 318 -9.95 -9.74 16.20
C GLU A 318 -9.02 -8.54 15.88
N GLU A 319 -7.91 -8.76 15.18
CA GLU A 319 -7.01 -7.68 14.79
C GLU A 319 -7.65 -6.71 13.79
N CYS A 320 -8.59 -7.19 12.95
CA CYS A 320 -9.40 -6.32 12.11
C CYS A 320 -10.25 -5.36 12.95
N THR A 321 -10.94 -5.86 13.97
CA THR A 321 -11.74 -5.01 14.86
C THR A 321 -10.87 -4.09 15.70
N ASN A 322 -9.74 -4.58 16.24
CA ASN A 322 -8.79 -3.77 17.00
C ASN A 322 -8.29 -2.59 16.18
N TYR A 323 -7.96 -2.80 14.90
CA TYR A 323 -7.55 -1.73 14.02
C TYR A 323 -8.67 -0.73 13.73
N LEU A 324 -9.89 -1.19 13.43
CA LEU A 324 -11.04 -0.31 13.21
C LEU A 324 -11.29 0.59 14.44
N ARG A 325 -11.23 0.02 15.65
CA ARG A 325 -11.35 0.76 16.90
C ARG A 325 -10.22 1.76 17.09
N ALA A 326 -8.97 1.33 16.89
CA ALA A 326 -7.78 2.18 17.03
C ALA A 326 -7.76 3.37 16.06
N THR A 327 -8.42 3.23 14.91
CA THR A 327 -8.58 4.28 13.88
C THR A 327 -9.87 5.09 14.03
N GLY A 328 -10.55 4.97 15.17
CA GLY A 328 -11.66 5.85 15.53
C GLY A 328 -13.02 5.46 14.96
N ARG A 329 -13.20 4.23 14.46
CA ARG A 329 -14.54 3.69 14.19
C ARG A 329 -15.27 3.48 15.52
N SER A 330 -16.59 3.67 15.53
CA SER A 330 -17.38 3.59 16.75
C SER A 330 -17.47 2.16 17.28
N GLU A 331 -17.67 2.00 18.60
CA GLU A 331 -17.83 0.67 19.20
C GLU A 331 -19.06 -0.06 18.64
N ALA A 332 -20.15 0.67 18.38
CA ALA A 332 -21.33 0.11 17.73
C ALA A 332 -21.03 -0.45 16.32
N HIS A 333 -20.15 0.21 15.56
CA HIS A 333 -19.70 -0.30 14.26
C HIS A 333 -18.83 -1.54 14.42
N CYS A 334 -17.92 -1.54 15.39
CA CYS A 334 -17.04 -2.67 15.69
C CYS A 334 -17.85 -3.91 16.10
N GLN A 335 -18.83 -3.76 17.00
CA GLN A 335 -19.70 -4.86 17.41
C GLN A 335 -20.53 -5.41 16.25
N MET A 336 -21.11 -4.54 15.42
CA MET A 336 -21.86 -4.95 14.22
C MET A 336 -20.97 -5.72 13.23
N TYR A 337 -19.74 -5.23 13.02
CA TYR A 337 -18.74 -5.87 12.17
C TYR A 337 -18.43 -7.30 12.65
N GLU A 338 -18.12 -7.48 13.94
CA GLU A 338 -17.88 -8.81 14.50
C GLU A 338 -19.09 -9.73 14.36
N ASN A 339 -20.27 -9.23 14.72
CA ASN A 339 -21.49 -10.03 14.69
C ASN A 339 -21.83 -10.48 13.26
N TYR A 340 -21.62 -9.61 12.27
CA TYR A 340 -21.83 -9.95 10.85
C TYR A 340 -20.93 -11.12 10.42
N TYR A 341 -19.62 -11.00 10.64
CA TYR A 341 -18.66 -12.03 10.21
C TYR A 341 -18.76 -13.33 11.02
N LYS A 342 -19.16 -13.24 12.31
CA LYS A 342 -19.52 -14.41 13.12
C LYS A 342 -20.76 -15.11 12.55
N ALA A 343 -21.82 -14.35 12.21
CA ALA A 343 -23.04 -14.90 11.61
C ALA A 343 -22.81 -15.52 10.22
N GLN A 344 -21.79 -15.06 9.48
CA GLN A 344 -21.38 -15.64 8.20
C GLN A 344 -20.46 -16.87 8.33
N ASN A 345 -20.03 -17.28 9.53
CA ASN A 345 -18.95 -18.25 9.74
C ASN A 345 -17.65 -17.88 9.00
N LEU A 346 -17.28 -16.60 9.04
CA LEU A 346 -16.06 -16.03 8.44
C LEU A 346 -15.14 -15.37 9.46
N TRP A 347 -15.42 -15.51 10.76
CA TRP A 347 -14.65 -14.91 11.85
C TRP A 347 -13.50 -15.82 12.31
N GLY A 348 -12.26 -15.35 12.13
CA GLY A 348 -11.01 -16.01 12.53
C GLY A 348 -10.13 -16.42 11.35
N ILE A 349 -8.81 -16.41 11.57
CA ILE A 349 -7.85 -16.95 10.60
C ILE A 349 -7.92 -18.48 10.59
N PRO A 350 -8.16 -19.12 9.41
CA PRO A 350 -8.17 -20.57 9.30
C PRO A 350 -6.87 -21.22 9.76
N GLN A 351 -7.00 -22.40 10.36
CA GLN A 351 -5.89 -23.28 10.70
C GLN A 351 -5.71 -24.37 9.63
N ALA A 352 -4.55 -25.02 9.65
CA ALA A 352 -4.26 -26.12 8.72
C ALA A 352 -5.36 -27.19 8.73
N GLY A 353 -5.83 -27.56 7.53
CA GLY A 353 -6.87 -28.55 7.34
C GLY A 353 -8.31 -28.05 7.46
N GLN A 354 -8.56 -26.78 7.85
CA GLN A 354 -9.92 -26.24 7.94
C GLN A 354 -10.51 -25.84 6.58
N VAL A 355 -9.67 -25.39 5.64
CA VAL A 355 -10.07 -24.99 4.29
C VAL A 355 -9.17 -25.64 3.24
N ASP A 356 -9.68 -25.77 2.03
CA ASP A 356 -9.00 -26.44 0.92
C ASP A 356 -8.39 -25.41 -0.05
N TYR A 357 -7.07 -25.50 -0.27
CA TYR A 357 -6.32 -24.63 -1.18
C TYR A 357 -5.80 -25.40 -2.40
N SER A 358 -5.67 -24.72 -3.55
CA SER A 358 -5.04 -25.28 -4.77
C SER A 358 -3.58 -25.69 -4.53
N GLN A 359 -2.89 -24.95 -3.68
CA GLN A 359 -1.52 -25.20 -3.27
C GLN A 359 -1.29 -24.62 -1.88
N VAL A 360 -0.48 -25.27 -1.06
CA VAL A 360 -0.03 -24.72 0.23
C VAL A 360 1.48 -24.45 0.16
N ILE A 361 1.88 -23.28 0.66
CA ILE A 361 3.28 -22.86 0.81
C ILE A 361 3.52 -22.54 2.28
N GLU A 362 4.58 -23.10 2.84
CA GLU A 362 4.98 -22.90 4.23
C GLU A 362 5.95 -21.73 4.37
N LEU A 363 5.75 -20.88 5.39
CA LEU A 363 6.73 -19.88 5.81
C LEU A 363 6.75 -19.76 7.34
N ASP A 364 7.87 -20.17 7.93
CA ASP A 364 8.18 -19.88 9.34
C ASP A 364 8.76 -18.48 9.46
N LEU A 365 8.04 -17.58 10.14
CA LEU A 365 8.43 -16.19 10.36
C LEU A 365 9.75 -16.06 11.13
N ASN A 366 10.15 -17.07 11.92
CA ASN A 366 11.46 -17.07 12.59
C ASN A 366 12.63 -17.10 11.60
N THR A 367 12.42 -17.64 10.39
CA THR A 367 13.47 -17.76 9.37
C THR A 367 13.72 -16.46 8.61
N VAL A 368 12.81 -15.49 8.73
CA VAL A 368 12.96 -14.18 8.09
C VAL A 368 14.16 -13.44 8.68
N LYS A 369 14.93 -12.81 7.80
CA LYS A 369 16.11 -12.00 8.15
C LYS A 369 15.99 -10.60 7.58
N PRO A 370 16.60 -9.58 8.23
CA PRO A 370 16.70 -8.23 7.69
C PRO A 370 17.25 -8.24 6.27
N SER A 371 16.56 -7.54 5.37
CA SER A 371 16.84 -7.60 3.95
C SER A 371 16.48 -6.32 3.21
N VAL A 372 17.07 -6.17 2.04
CA VAL A 372 16.68 -5.18 1.03
C VAL A 372 16.26 -5.92 -0.23
N ALA A 373 15.65 -5.24 -1.20
CA ALA A 373 15.44 -5.82 -2.54
C ALA A 373 15.92 -4.89 -3.64
N GLY A 374 16.66 -5.41 -4.61
CA GLY A 374 17.24 -4.64 -5.70
C GLY A 374 18.43 -5.32 -6.39
N PRO A 375 19.15 -4.60 -7.25
CA PRO A 375 19.02 -3.17 -7.55
C PRO A 375 17.95 -2.82 -8.60
N LYS A 376 17.28 -3.81 -9.22
CA LYS A 376 16.39 -3.56 -10.38
C LYS A 376 14.98 -4.16 -10.26
N ARG A 377 14.73 -5.10 -9.35
CA ARG A 377 13.41 -5.76 -9.23
C ARG A 377 13.02 -5.99 -7.77
N PRO A 378 11.70 -6.00 -7.45
CA PRO A 378 11.22 -6.17 -6.07
C PRO A 378 11.47 -7.55 -5.48
N GLN A 379 11.53 -8.58 -6.33
CA GLN A 379 11.77 -9.97 -5.92
C GLN A 379 13.26 -10.32 -5.74
N ASP A 380 14.17 -9.41 -6.09
CA ASP A 380 15.61 -9.59 -5.93
C ASP A 380 16.01 -9.28 -4.48
N ARG A 381 15.46 -10.05 -3.54
CA ARG A 381 15.75 -9.92 -2.10
C ARG A 381 17.20 -10.29 -1.81
N ILE A 382 17.87 -9.43 -1.06
CA ILE A 382 19.25 -9.57 -0.59
C ILE A 382 19.23 -9.45 0.94
N GLU A 383 19.68 -10.49 1.64
CA GLU A 383 19.90 -10.41 3.09
C GLU A 383 20.97 -9.36 3.40
N LEU A 384 20.75 -8.55 4.44
CA LEU A 384 21.55 -7.35 4.69
C LEU A 384 23.07 -7.57 4.69
N PRO A 385 23.63 -8.65 5.29
CA PRO A 385 25.07 -8.92 5.28
C PRO A 385 25.66 -9.20 3.88
N ASN A 386 24.82 -9.56 2.91
CA ASN A 386 25.27 -9.88 1.56
C ASN A 386 25.24 -8.68 0.61
N LEU A 387 24.71 -7.52 1.03
CA LEU A 387 24.45 -6.40 0.12
C LEU A 387 25.69 -5.92 -0.64
N GLN A 388 26.81 -5.70 0.05
CA GLN A 388 28.06 -5.28 -0.58
C GLN A 388 28.49 -6.24 -1.69
N ARG A 389 28.48 -7.55 -1.40
CA ARG A 389 28.86 -8.60 -2.36
C ARG A 389 27.90 -8.67 -3.54
N GLU A 390 26.59 -8.64 -3.30
CA GLU A 390 25.59 -8.72 -4.36
C GLU A 390 25.58 -7.46 -5.23
N PHE A 391 25.79 -6.27 -4.66
CA PHE A 391 25.94 -5.04 -5.43
C PHE A 391 27.20 -5.07 -6.32
N PHE A 392 28.32 -5.54 -5.78
CA PHE A 392 29.55 -5.74 -6.55
C PHE A 392 29.36 -6.77 -7.69
N SER A 393 28.65 -7.87 -7.42
CA SER A 393 28.29 -8.85 -8.45
C SER A 393 27.42 -8.22 -9.55
N ALA A 394 26.36 -7.49 -9.17
CA ALA A 394 25.46 -6.83 -10.10
C ALA A 394 26.18 -5.75 -10.94
N PHE A 395 27.16 -5.05 -10.36
CA PHE A 395 28.00 -4.07 -11.06
C PHE A 395 28.72 -4.67 -12.27
N GLN A 396 29.29 -5.88 -12.11
CA GLN A 396 30.05 -6.54 -13.16
C GLN A 396 29.19 -7.33 -14.15
N ARG A 397 28.08 -7.90 -13.68
CA ARG A 397 27.23 -8.78 -14.47
C ARG A 397 26.76 -8.10 -15.77
N PRO A 398 26.67 -8.81 -16.90
CA PRO A 398 26.19 -8.22 -18.15
C PRO A 398 24.78 -7.63 -18.02
N VAL A 399 24.49 -6.59 -18.81
CA VAL A 399 23.15 -5.97 -18.84
C VAL A 399 22.06 -6.97 -19.21
N THR A 400 22.37 -7.92 -20.10
CA THR A 400 21.49 -9.03 -20.51
C THR A 400 21.11 -9.97 -19.38
N GLU A 401 21.85 -9.97 -18.27
CA GLU A 401 21.63 -10.79 -17.08
C GLU A 401 21.18 -9.93 -15.88
N ASN A 402 20.60 -8.76 -16.13
CA ASN A 402 20.19 -7.77 -15.12
C ASN A 402 21.32 -7.13 -14.32
N GLY A 403 22.55 -7.11 -14.84
CA GLY A 403 23.66 -6.34 -14.25
C GLY A 403 23.84 -4.95 -14.84
N PHE A 404 25.00 -4.34 -14.57
CA PHE A 404 25.39 -3.02 -15.08
C PHE A 404 26.52 -3.06 -16.12
N GLY A 405 27.12 -4.23 -16.36
CA GLY A 405 28.14 -4.44 -17.39
C GLY A 405 29.41 -3.61 -17.22
N LYS A 406 29.80 -3.29 -15.99
CA LYS A 406 30.97 -2.44 -15.69
C LYS A 406 32.22 -3.26 -15.41
N MET A 407 33.40 -2.65 -15.64
CA MET A 407 34.68 -3.29 -15.32
C MET A 407 35.00 -3.13 -13.83
N ARG A 408 35.63 -4.14 -13.23
CA ARG A 408 36.04 -4.12 -11.81
C ARG A 408 36.79 -2.85 -11.40
N LYS A 409 37.67 -2.33 -12.26
CA LYS A 409 38.46 -1.11 -12.02
C LYS A 409 37.61 0.15 -11.83
N ASP A 410 36.38 0.15 -12.34
CA ASP A 410 35.46 1.30 -12.26
C ASP A 410 34.66 1.31 -10.95
N PHE A 411 34.74 0.25 -10.13
CA PHE A 411 33.98 0.16 -8.88
C PHE A 411 34.43 1.21 -7.85
N SER A 412 35.72 1.53 -7.81
CA SER A 412 36.27 2.58 -6.93
C SER A 412 36.19 3.99 -7.53
N LYS A 413 35.55 4.17 -8.68
CA LYS A 413 35.45 5.47 -9.36
C LYS A 413 34.61 6.43 -8.51
N SER A 414 35.19 7.59 -8.22
CA SER A 414 34.51 8.68 -7.52
C SER A 414 34.99 10.04 -8.03
N VAL A 415 34.15 11.06 -7.89
CA VAL A 415 34.41 12.42 -8.32
C VAL A 415 34.00 13.41 -7.22
N LYS A 416 34.79 14.47 -7.07
CA LYS A 416 34.44 15.59 -6.20
C LYS A 416 33.55 16.54 -6.98
N VAL A 417 32.41 16.89 -6.39
CA VAL A 417 31.40 17.78 -6.97
C VAL A 417 31.20 18.95 -6.02
N GLU A 418 31.23 20.16 -6.54
CA GLU A 418 30.72 21.33 -5.83
C GLU A 418 29.25 21.47 -6.20
N MET A 419 28.35 21.29 -5.24
CA MET A 419 26.91 21.39 -5.43
C MET A 419 26.51 22.85 -5.70
N THR A 420 25.29 23.06 -6.21
CA THR A 420 24.70 24.41 -6.39
C THR A 420 24.72 25.26 -5.11
N SER A 421 24.65 24.61 -3.94
CA SER A 421 24.77 25.23 -2.61
C SER A 421 26.21 25.58 -2.19
N LYS A 422 27.21 25.43 -3.07
CA LYS A 422 28.65 25.57 -2.80
C LYS A 422 29.23 24.56 -1.81
N LYS A 423 28.44 23.59 -1.36
CA LYS A 423 28.93 22.46 -0.55
C LYS A 423 29.68 21.47 -1.45
N LYS A 424 30.78 20.93 -0.95
CA LYS A 424 31.55 19.90 -1.64
C LYS A 424 31.08 18.51 -1.21
N ALA A 425 30.87 17.63 -2.17
CA ALA A 425 30.55 16.22 -1.95
C ALA A 425 31.44 15.33 -2.81
N THR A 426 31.65 14.09 -2.37
CA THR A 426 32.27 13.05 -3.21
C THR A 426 31.17 12.08 -3.62
N VAL A 427 31.02 11.86 -4.93
CA VAL A 427 30.02 10.97 -5.51
C VAL A 427 30.75 9.88 -6.28
N GLY A 428 30.45 8.62 -6.02
CA GLY A 428 31.04 7.48 -6.69
C GLY A 428 30.03 6.37 -6.95
N THR A 429 30.51 5.29 -7.53
CA THR A 429 29.74 4.04 -7.62
C THR A 429 29.29 3.61 -6.22
N GLY A 430 28.02 3.25 -6.08
CA GLY A 430 27.42 2.87 -4.80
C GLY A 430 26.98 4.04 -3.91
N SER A 431 27.30 5.30 -4.24
CA SER A 431 26.83 6.45 -3.45
C SER A 431 25.30 6.54 -3.46
N VAL A 432 24.71 6.72 -2.28
CA VAL A 432 23.28 6.99 -2.12
C VAL A 432 23.01 8.45 -2.47
N LEU A 433 22.16 8.70 -3.48
CA LEU A 433 21.76 10.04 -3.88
C LEU A 433 20.30 10.36 -3.54
N ILE A 434 19.47 9.34 -3.36
CA ILE A 434 18.08 9.48 -2.87
C ILE A 434 17.90 8.55 -1.68
N ALA A 435 17.35 9.09 -0.59
CA ALA A 435 16.90 8.31 0.56
C ALA A 435 15.48 8.73 0.93
N ALA A 436 14.48 7.94 0.53
CA ALA A 436 13.07 8.34 0.63
C ALA A 436 12.27 7.42 1.55
N ILE A 437 11.80 7.96 2.67
CA ILE A 437 10.72 7.34 3.43
C ILE A 437 9.41 7.75 2.74
N THR A 438 8.87 6.83 1.96
CA THR A 438 7.74 7.03 1.02
C THR A 438 6.86 5.79 0.97
N SER A 439 5.83 5.81 0.11
CA SER A 439 4.87 4.74 -0.15
C SER A 439 3.89 4.43 0.98
N CYS A 440 2.64 4.16 0.60
CA CYS A 440 1.64 3.59 1.49
C CYS A 440 2.06 2.22 2.07
N THR A 441 2.93 1.46 1.40
CA THR A 441 3.42 0.14 1.84
C THR A 441 3.96 0.16 3.27
N ASN A 442 4.76 1.18 3.60
CA ASN A 442 5.45 1.27 4.88
C ASN A 442 4.99 2.47 5.72
N THR A 443 4.54 3.58 5.11
CA THR A 443 4.15 4.77 5.89
C THR A 443 2.81 4.61 6.63
N SER A 444 2.02 3.61 6.25
CA SER A 444 0.82 3.17 6.96
C SER A 444 1.10 2.35 8.21
N ASN A 445 2.35 1.91 8.41
CA ASN A 445 2.76 1.07 9.51
C ASN A 445 3.52 1.91 10.56
N PRO A 446 2.88 2.26 11.70
CA PRO A 446 3.52 3.13 12.69
C PRO A 446 4.77 2.53 13.32
N SER A 447 4.88 1.19 13.40
CA SER A 447 6.01 0.50 14.00
C SER A 447 7.32 0.87 13.27
N VAL A 448 7.34 0.74 11.94
CA VAL A 448 8.54 1.07 11.15
C VAL A 448 8.79 2.57 11.05
N MET A 449 7.76 3.41 11.08
CA MET A 449 7.91 4.87 11.05
C MET A 449 8.49 5.41 12.37
N ILE A 450 8.03 4.88 13.51
CA ILE A 450 8.58 5.19 14.83
C ILE A 450 9.99 4.62 14.95
N ALA A 451 10.24 3.40 14.46
CA ALA A 451 11.58 2.83 14.43
C ALA A 451 12.58 3.72 13.65
N ALA A 452 12.16 4.27 12.50
CA ALA A 452 12.97 5.22 11.74
C ALA A 452 13.26 6.51 12.54
N GLY A 453 12.26 7.03 13.24
CA GLY A 453 12.43 8.19 14.12
C GLY A 453 13.36 7.94 15.31
N LEU A 454 13.24 6.77 15.95
CA LEU A 454 14.10 6.37 17.07
C LEU A 454 15.55 6.14 16.62
N LEU A 455 15.75 5.50 15.47
CA LEU A 455 17.07 5.36 14.86
C LEU A 455 17.68 6.73 14.55
N ALA A 456 16.89 7.64 13.98
CA ALA A 456 17.33 9.02 13.73
C ALA A 456 17.69 9.76 15.03
N LYS A 457 16.93 9.54 16.11
CA LYS A 457 17.23 10.10 17.44
C LYS A 457 18.59 9.62 17.96
N LYS A 458 18.80 8.31 18.03
CA LYS A 458 20.06 7.71 18.49
C LYS A 458 21.25 8.18 17.64
N ALA A 459 21.08 8.24 16.31
CA ALA A 459 22.11 8.69 15.39
C ALA A 459 22.54 10.15 15.64
N VAL A 460 21.57 11.05 15.77
CA VAL A 460 21.81 12.47 16.02
C VAL A 460 22.43 12.71 17.40
N GLU A 461 22.01 11.97 18.43
CA GLU A 461 22.56 12.09 19.78
C GLU A 461 24.04 11.68 19.82
N LYS A 462 24.42 10.66 19.04
CA LYS A 462 25.82 10.28 18.77
C LYS A 462 26.56 11.23 17.82
N GLY A 463 25.89 12.21 17.20
CA GLY A 463 26.52 13.24 16.37
C GLY A 463 26.64 12.90 14.88
N LEU A 464 26.03 11.79 14.43
CA LEU A 464 26.01 11.43 13.01
C LEU A 464 25.21 12.45 12.18
N LYS A 465 25.61 12.58 10.90
CA LYS A 465 24.99 13.49 9.93
C LYS A 465 24.89 12.80 8.57
N VAL A 466 23.84 13.14 7.82
CA VAL A 466 23.66 12.67 6.44
C VAL A 466 24.54 13.47 5.49
N ASN A 467 25.15 12.78 4.51
CA ASN A 467 25.94 13.41 3.45
C ASN A 467 25.11 14.46 2.69
N PRO A 468 25.62 15.69 2.46
CA PRO A 468 24.92 16.73 1.71
C PRO A 468 24.41 16.31 0.32
N ALA A 469 25.08 15.37 -0.36
CA ALA A 469 24.65 14.84 -1.66
C ALA A 469 23.37 13.99 -1.61
N VAL A 470 23.02 13.44 -0.44
CA VAL A 470 21.81 12.62 -0.28
C VAL A 470 20.59 13.53 -0.26
N LYS A 471 19.69 13.34 -1.22
CA LYS A 471 18.34 13.91 -1.21
C LYS A 471 17.44 13.05 -0.32
N ALA A 472 17.41 13.39 0.96
CA ALA A 472 16.53 12.74 1.94
C ALA A 472 15.12 13.34 1.91
N SER A 473 14.08 12.50 2.03
CA SER A 473 12.69 12.95 2.04
C SER A 473 11.79 12.07 2.90
N LEU A 474 10.79 12.70 3.53
CA LEU A 474 9.70 12.04 4.25
C LEU A 474 8.37 12.41 3.61
N ALA A 475 7.71 11.43 2.99
CA ALA A 475 6.41 11.57 2.35
C ALA A 475 5.40 10.57 2.95
N PRO A 476 4.73 10.93 4.06
CA PRO A 476 3.78 10.03 4.70
C PRO A 476 2.51 9.84 3.89
N GLY A 477 1.89 8.66 3.97
CA GLY A 477 0.61 8.42 3.33
C GLY A 477 -0.62 8.93 4.11
N SER A 478 -0.43 9.53 5.29
CA SER A 478 -1.47 10.37 5.93
C SER A 478 -0.88 11.36 6.92
N ARG A 479 -1.69 12.35 7.30
CA ARG A 479 -1.34 13.36 8.31
C ARG A 479 -1.22 12.79 9.72
N VAL A 480 -1.77 11.60 9.98
CA VAL A 480 -1.65 10.90 11.26
C VAL A 480 -0.18 10.59 11.57
N VAL A 481 0.59 10.23 10.54
CA VAL A 481 2.04 9.97 10.65
C VAL A 481 2.80 11.15 11.21
N THR A 482 2.54 12.33 10.65
CA THR A 482 3.17 13.56 11.13
C THR A 482 2.73 13.89 12.56
N ASP A 483 1.49 13.60 12.96
CA ASP A 483 1.01 13.86 14.32
C ASP A 483 1.75 13.01 15.36
N TYR A 484 1.83 11.69 15.16
CA TYR A 484 2.51 10.83 16.15
C TYR A 484 4.02 11.05 16.18
N LEU A 485 4.66 11.34 15.03
CA LEU A 485 6.10 11.69 15.00
C LEU A 485 6.39 13.00 15.72
N LYS A 486 5.46 13.97 15.69
CA LYS A 486 5.60 15.22 16.45
C LYS A 486 5.40 14.99 17.94
N LYS A 487 4.37 14.25 18.34
CA LYS A 487 4.08 13.96 19.76
C LYS A 487 5.19 13.19 20.46
N THR A 488 5.82 12.26 19.75
CA THR A 488 6.98 11.51 20.25
C THR A 488 8.29 12.32 20.23
N GLY A 489 8.28 13.55 19.67
CA GLY A 489 9.47 14.38 19.50
C GLY A 489 10.41 13.92 18.38
N LEU A 490 10.09 12.83 17.67
CA LEU A 490 10.97 12.20 16.68
C LEU A 490 11.12 13.03 15.40
N THR A 491 10.14 13.87 15.06
CA THR A 491 10.23 14.79 13.90
C THR A 491 11.47 15.69 13.96
N LEU A 492 11.88 16.14 15.16
CA LEU A 492 13.08 16.98 15.31
C LEU A 492 14.34 16.27 14.80
N TYR A 493 14.49 15.00 15.13
CA TYR A 493 15.66 14.21 14.79
C TYR A 493 15.66 13.80 13.31
N LEU A 494 14.50 13.42 12.77
CA LEU A 494 14.32 13.20 11.34
C LEU A 494 14.69 14.45 10.52
N ASN A 495 14.23 15.63 10.95
CA ASN A 495 14.57 16.90 10.30
C ASN A 495 16.07 17.21 10.36
N LYS A 496 16.76 16.91 11.47
CA LYS A 496 18.22 17.09 11.57
C LYS A 496 18.99 16.18 10.59
N LEU A 497 18.42 15.02 10.26
CA LEU A 497 18.90 14.12 9.21
C LEU A 497 18.30 14.41 7.83
N ARG A 498 17.65 15.57 7.65
CA ARG A 498 17.06 16.05 6.39
C ARG A 498 15.83 15.27 5.89
N PHE A 499 15.26 14.39 6.71
CA PHE A 499 13.97 13.74 6.46
C PHE A 499 12.81 14.68 6.82
N ASN A 500 12.83 15.88 6.25
CA ASN A 500 11.73 16.83 6.38
C ASN A 500 10.51 16.34 5.61
N LEU A 501 9.32 16.71 6.10
CA LEU A 501 8.07 16.49 5.36
C LEU A 501 8.15 17.17 4.00
N VAL A 502 7.94 16.40 2.92
CA VAL A 502 7.93 16.92 1.54
C VAL A 502 6.55 16.92 0.89
N GLY A 503 5.61 16.14 1.41
CA GLY A 503 4.27 15.98 0.81
C GLY A 503 3.49 14.83 1.46
N TYR A 504 2.18 14.82 1.26
CA TYR A 504 1.31 13.68 1.58
C TYR A 504 0.81 13.08 0.27
N GLY A 505 1.62 12.20 -0.33
CA GLY A 505 1.35 11.62 -1.64
C GLY A 505 2.44 10.63 -2.09
N CYS A 506 2.23 9.98 -3.23
CA CYS A 506 3.07 8.87 -3.72
C CYS A 506 4.53 9.27 -3.93
N THR A 507 4.80 10.51 -4.36
CA THR A 507 6.15 11.10 -4.47
C THR A 507 7.18 10.13 -5.09
N THR A 508 8.30 9.86 -4.42
CA THR A 508 9.38 9.01 -4.91
C THR A 508 8.92 7.58 -5.23
N CYS A 509 7.88 7.05 -4.57
CA CYS A 509 7.37 5.70 -4.84
C CYS A 509 6.87 5.51 -6.28
N ILE A 510 6.30 6.56 -6.88
CA ILE A 510 5.79 6.53 -8.26
C ILE A 510 6.79 7.10 -9.27
N GLY A 511 7.97 7.54 -8.81
CA GLY A 511 8.97 8.22 -9.65
C GLY A 511 8.89 9.74 -9.63
N ASN A 512 7.98 10.33 -8.85
CA ASN A 512 7.90 11.77 -8.62
C ASN A 512 8.97 12.24 -7.61
N SER A 513 10.21 11.79 -7.79
CA SER A 513 11.34 12.08 -6.93
C SER A 513 11.88 13.50 -7.07
N GLY A 514 11.42 14.25 -8.08
CA GLY A 514 11.95 15.57 -8.46
C GLY A 514 13.43 15.53 -8.85
N PRO A 515 14.04 16.69 -9.16
CA PRO A 515 15.43 16.77 -9.63
C PRO A 515 16.43 16.54 -8.50
N LEU A 516 17.61 15.99 -8.81
CA LEU A 516 18.77 16.08 -7.93
C LEU A 516 19.49 17.43 -8.11
N ASP A 517 20.57 17.65 -7.38
CA ASP A 517 21.46 18.79 -7.64
C ASP A 517 22.05 18.66 -9.05
N ALA A 518 21.93 19.71 -9.87
CA ALA A 518 22.32 19.67 -11.28
C ALA A 518 23.80 19.26 -11.48
N ASN A 519 24.70 19.70 -10.59
CA ASN A 519 26.12 19.36 -10.69
C ASN A 519 26.37 17.89 -10.32
N ILE A 520 25.55 17.32 -9.43
CA ILE A 520 25.58 15.88 -9.12
C ILE A 520 25.06 15.07 -10.32
N GLU A 521 23.95 15.48 -10.93
CA GLU A 521 23.40 14.78 -12.09
C GLU A 521 24.37 14.76 -13.26
N GLU A 522 24.96 15.92 -13.59
CA GLU A 522 25.98 16.02 -14.63
C GLU A 522 27.17 15.11 -14.32
N ALA A 523 27.64 15.11 -13.06
CA ALA A 523 28.75 14.27 -12.64
C ALA A 523 28.45 12.77 -12.77
N VAL A 524 27.23 12.34 -12.40
CA VAL A 524 26.79 10.94 -12.52
C VAL A 524 26.77 10.49 -13.98
N VAL A 525 26.17 11.31 -14.85
CA VAL A 525 26.04 10.98 -16.28
C VAL A 525 27.40 11.01 -16.97
N LYS A 526 28.17 12.09 -16.82
CA LYS A 526 29.49 12.28 -17.45
C LYS A 526 30.49 11.20 -17.07
N ASN A 527 30.42 10.71 -15.84
CA ASN A 527 31.33 9.69 -15.33
C ASN A 527 30.73 8.27 -15.38
N ASP A 528 29.49 8.12 -15.86
CA ASP A 528 28.78 6.85 -15.97
C ASP A 528 28.82 6.04 -14.66
N LEU A 529 28.55 6.73 -13.55
CA LEU A 529 28.57 6.16 -12.20
C LEU A 529 27.29 5.36 -11.95
N ILE A 530 27.43 4.21 -11.29
CA ILE A 530 26.29 3.43 -10.80
C ILE A 530 25.97 3.90 -9.37
N THR A 531 25.21 4.98 -9.25
CA THR A 531 24.71 5.49 -7.97
C THR A 531 23.41 4.80 -7.57
N ALA A 532 23.03 4.97 -6.29
CA ALA A 532 21.91 4.27 -5.69
C ALA A 532 20.81 5.20 -5.17
N SER A 533 19.57 4.71 -5.22
CA SER A 533 18.46 5.17 -4.39
C SER A 533 18.08 4.10 -3.38
N VAL A 534 17.69 4.54 -2.18
CA VAL A 534 17.13 3.70 -1.13
C VAL A 534 15.76 4.24 -0.76
N LEU A 535 14.74 3.39 -0.77
CA LEU A 535 13.36 3.83 -0.56
C LEU A 535 12.51 2.78 0.14
N SER A 536 11.54 3.23 0.94
CA SER A 536 10.54 2.36 1.57
C SER A 536 9.34 2.07 0.66
N GLY A 537 9.57 2.00 -0.65
CA GLY A 537 8.57 1.70 -1.66
C GLY A 537 8.37 0.21 -1.91
N ASN A 538 7.70 -0.11 -3.02
CA ASN A 538 7.43 -1.47 -3.49
C ASN A 538 7.99 -1.74 -4.90
N ARG A 539 8.35 -0.72 -5.68
CA ARG A 539 8.94 -0.86 -7.03
C ARG A 539 10.27 -0.14 -7.15
N ASN A 540 11.22 -0.81 -7.78
CA ASN A 540 12.61 -0.37 -7.94
C ASN A 540 13.17 -0.67 -9.34
N PHE A 541 12.30 -0.73 -10.35
CA PHE A 541 12.73 -0.87 -11.75
C PHE A 541 13.65 0.28 -12.16
N GLU A 542 14.56 0.01 -13.09
CA GLU A 542 15.43 1.04 -13.66
C GLU A 542 14.59 2.18 -14.26
N ALA A 543 15.03 3.44 -14.09
CA ALA A 543 14.31 4.66 -14.46
C ALA A 543 12.93 4.89 -13.80
N ARG A 544 12.43 3.96 -12.96
CA ARG A 544 11.17 4.16 -12.21
C ARG A 544 11.31 5.16 -11.07
N VAL A 545 12.42 5.12 -10.33
CA VAL A 545 12.60 5.98 -9.15
C VAL A 545 13.11 7.37 -9.53
N HIS A 546 14.18 7.42 -10.34
CA HIS A 546 14.77 8.63 -10.87
C HIS A 546 15.53 8.31 -12.16
N GLN A 547 15.48 9.18 -13.16
CA GLN A 547 16.04 8.91 -14.51
C GLN A 547 17.57 8.69 -14.49
N ASN A 548 18.28 9.44 -13.64
CA ASN A 548 19.74 9.37 -13.53
C ASN A 548 20.27 8.34 -12.51
N ILE A 549 19.41 7.54 -11.86
CA ILE A 549 19.82 6.53 -10.87
C ILE A 549 19.48 5.14 -11.38
N LYS A 550 20.53 4.32 -11.54
CA LYS A 550 20.41 2.97 -12.12
C LYS A 550 20.18 1.87 -11.08
N ALA A 551 20.64 2.05 -9.84
CA ALA A 551 20.46 1.08 -8.77
C ALA A 551 19.44 1.56 -7.73
N ASN A 552 18.40 0.77 -7.45
CA ASN A 552 17.31 1.15 -6.57
C ASN A 552 17.01 0.02 -5.58
N PHE A 553 16.99 0.34 -4.28
CA PHE A 553 16.82 -0.65 -3.22
C PHE A 553 15.59 -0.37 -2.36
N LEU A 554 14.70 -1.36 -2.28
CA LEU A 554 13.55 -1.37 -1.38
C LEU A 554 13.99 -1.84 0.00
N MET A 555 13.57 -1.14 1.05
CA MET A 555 13.92 -1.48 2.42
C MET A 555 12.98 -0.83 3.44
N SER A 556 13.08 -1.22 4.70
CA SER A 556 12.29 -0.61 5.76
C SER A 556 12.67 0.86 6.01
N PRO A 557 11.74 1.72 6.45
CA PRO A 557 12.05 3.11 6.85
C PRO A 557 13.29 3.30 7.75
N PRO A 558 13.56 2.50 8.81
CA PRO A 558 14.79 2.64 9.58
C PRO A 558 16.05 2.33 8.76
N LEU A 559 16.00 1.35 7.84
CA LEU A 559 17.11 1.09 6.92
C LEU A 559 17.32 2.25 5.94
N VAL A 560 16.26 2.91 5.46
CA VAL A 560 16.41 4.13 4.63
C VAL A 560 17.22 5.20 5.38
N VAL A 561 16.96 5.40 6.68
CA VAL A 561 17.73 6.33 7.51
C VAL A 561 19.17 5.84 7.67
N ALA A 562 19.39 4.56 7.94
CA ALA A 562 20.74 3.99 8.07
C ALA A 562 21.58 4.17 6.80
N PHE A 563 21.04 3.85 5.62
CA PHE A 563 21.74 4.04 4.34
C PHE A 563 21.93 5.52 3.97
N ALA A 564 21.04 6.42 4.41
CA ALA A 564 21.25 7.86 4.27
C ALA A 564 22.46 8.33 5.12
N LEU A 565 22.63 7.78 6.32
CA LEU A 565 23.77 8.07 7.20
C LEU A 565 25.08 7.53 6.61
N ALA A 566 25.07 6.28 6.15
CA ALA A 566 26.22 5.66 5.49
C ALA A 566 26.59 6.37 4.17
N GLY A 567 25.60 6.89 3.43
CA GLY A 567 25.78 7.59 2.16
C GLY A 567 26.20 6.69 1.00
N ARG A 568 26.19 5.37 1.17
CA ARG A 568 26.58 4.36 0.17
C ARG A 568 25.86 3.03 0.41
N VAL A 569 25.74 2.18 -0.61
CA VAL A 569 25.12 0.83 -0.51
C VAL A 569 26.13 -0.32 -0.55
N ASP A 570 27.37 -0.05 -0.90
CA ASP A 570 28.44 -1.04 -1.03
C ASP A 570 29.17 -1.27 0.31
N LEU A 571 28.40 -1.56 1.35
CA LEU A 571 28.86 -1.87 2.70
C LEU A 571 28.05 -2.99 3.36
N ASP A 572 28.68 -3.72 4.27
CA ASP A 572 28.03 -4.68 5.15
C ASP A 572 27.67 -4.02 6.49
N LEU A 573 26.39 -3.66 6.66
CA LEU A 573 25.89 -3.03 7.89
C LEU A 573 25.96 -3.92 9.14
N SER A 574 26.28 -5.21 9.01
CA SER A 574 26.46 -6.10 10.15
C SER A 574 27.85 -5.95 10.82
N CYS A 575 28.85 -5.45 10.09
CA CYS A 575 30.23 -5.33 10.59
C CYS A 575 30.96 -4.04 10.21
N GLU A 576 30.41 -3.21 9.32
CA GLU A 576 30.97 -1.90 8.96
C GLU A 576 30.19 -0.76 9.66
N PRO A 577 30.89 0.29 10.15
CA PRO A 577 30.25 1.40 10.83
C PRO A 577 29.51 2.33 9.85
N LEU A 578 28.40 2.91 10.32
CA LEU A 578 27.64 3.95 9.61
C LEU A 578 28.37 5.30 9.61
N GLY A 579 29.24 5.52 10.58
CA GLY A 579 30.01 6.74 10.73
C GLY A 579 30.79 6.74 12.04
N LYS A 580 31.27 7.92 12.43
CA LYS A 580 31.95 8.14 13.69
C LYS A 580 31.14 9.08 14.58
N ASP A 581 31.14 8.82 15.88
CA ASP A 581 30.50 9.71 16.84
C ASP A 581 31.33 10.98 17.09
N LYS A 582 30.93 11.77 18.10
CA LYS A 582 31.59 13.02 18.47
C LYS A 582 33.03 12.82 18.98
N ASP A 583 33.33 11.65 19.52
CA ASP A 583 34.63 11.29 20.09
C ASP A 583 35.52 10.57 19.05
N GLY A 584 34.97 10.25 17.87
CA GLY A 584 35.67 9.61 16.77
C GLY A 584 35.52 8.10 16.74
N GLU A 585 34.73 7.52 17.64
CA GLU A 585 34.49 6.09 17.77
C GLU A 585 33.51 5.60 16.69
N PRO A 586 33.70 4.38 16.16
CA PRO A 586 32.82 3.80 15.16
C PRO A 586 31.41 3.56 15.72
N VAL A 587 30.39 3.98 14.96
CA VAL A 587 28.97 3.73 15.29
C VAL A 587 28.39 2.72 14.30
N TYR A 588 27.92 1.59 14.82
CA TYR A 588 27.35 0.49 14.03
C TYR A 588 25.82 0.57 13.98
N LEU A 589 25.21 -0.17 13.05
CA LEU A 589 23.75 -0.26 12.96
C LEU A 589 23.12 -0.75 14.28
N ALA A 590 23.75 -1.75 14.92
CA ALA A 590 23.29 -2.32 16.18
C ALA A 590 23.20 -1.28 17.32
N ASP A 591 24.07 -0.27 17.32
CA ASP A 591 24.07 0.80 18.32
C ASP A 591 22.87 1.74 18.17
N LEU A 592 22.28 1.79 16.97
CA LEU A 592 21.21 2.72 16.60
C LEU A 592 19.86 2.03 16.45
N TRP A 593 19.83 0.70 16.32
CA TRP A 593 18.59 -0.01 16.08
C TRP A 593 17.69 0.07 17.32
N PRO A 594 16.40 0.41 17.17
CA PRO A 594 15.46 0.44 18.29
C PRO A 594 15.03 -0.98 18.67
N THR A 595 14.87 -1.21 19.97
CA THR A 595 14.24 -2.42 20.49
C THR A 595 12.74 -2.40 20.22
N LEU A 596 12.10 -3.57 20.23
CA LEU A 596 10.64 -3.65 20.10
C LEU A 596 9.92 -2.91 21.24
N GLN A 597 10.51 -2.88 22.45
CA GLN A 597 9.94 -2.17 23.58
C GLN A 597 9.92 -0.65 23.35
N GLU A 598 11.04 -0.07 22.90
CA GLU A 598 11.11 1.36 22.59
C GLU A 598 10.06 1.78 21.54
N VAL A 599 9.83 0.94 20.54
CA VAL A 599 8.81 1.19 19.50
C VAL A 599 7.40 1.12 20.11
N ARG A 600 7.09 0.08 20.91
CA ARG A 600 5.78 -0.08 21.56
C ARG A 600 5.45 1.08 22.49
N ASP A 601 6.39 1.51 23.32
CA ASP A 601 6.19 2.62 24.27
C ASP A 601 5.89 3.93 23.53
N ALA A 602 6.64 4.20 22.45
CA ALA A 602 6.41 5.36 21.61
C ALA A 602 5.05 5.30 20.88
N MET A 603 4.63 4.14 20.39
CA MET A 603 3.31 3.94 19.77
C MET A 603 2.17 4.23 20.76
N GLN A 604 2.21 3.59 21.94
CA GLN A 604 1.15 3.73 22.96
C GLN A 604 1.00 5.18 23.45
N SER A 605 2.11 5.92 23.53
CA SER A 605 2.08 7.32 23.98
C SER A 605 1.46 8.31 22.97
N SER A 606 1.37 7.94 21.69
CA SER A 606 1.15 8.91 20.61
C SER A 606 -0.05 8.63 19.69
N LEU A 607 -0.39 7.36 19.48
CA LEU A 607 -1.51 6.94 18.63
C LEU A 607 -2.80 6.88 19.45
N LYS A 608 -3.77 7.71 19.08
CA LYS A 608 -5.09 7.72 19.73
C LYS A 608 -6.23 7.81 18.71
N PRO A 609 -7.37 7.12 18.91
CA PRO A 609 -8.49 7.12 17.97
C PRO A 609 -9.04 8.50 17.61
N GLU A 610 -9.02 9.46 18.56
CA GLU A 610 -9.56 10.80 18.37
C GLU A 610 -8.76 11.59 17.32
N ILE A 611 -7.51 11.24 17.10
CA ILE A 611 -6.66 11.87 16.09
C ILE A 611 -7.10 11.49 14.69
N PHE A 612 -7.43 10.22 14.46
CA PHE A 612 -7.97 9.79 13.17
C PHE A 612 -9.28 10.51 12.89
N GLN A 613 -10.20 10.55 13.87
CA GLN A 613 -11.45 11.27 13.74
C GLN A 613 -11.24 12.76 13.45
N LYS A 614 -10.29 13.42 14.13
CA LYS A 614 -9.96 14.83 13.90
C LYS A 614 -9.38 15.07 12.50
N LEU A 615 -8.41 14.27 12.09
CA LEU A 615 -7.66 14.48 10.84
C LEU A 615 -8.44 14.03 9.61
N TYR A 616 -9.41 13.13 9.75
CA TYR A 616 -10.30 12.70 8.66
C TYR A 616 -11.65 13.42 8.63
N LYS A 617 -11.86 14.43 9.49
CA LYS A 617 -13.08 15.24 9.50
C LYS A 617 -12.88 16.56 8.75
N ASN A 618 -13.83 16.92 7.88
CA ASN A 618 -13.87 18.21 7.18
C ASN A 618 -12.58 18.56 6.42
N PHE A 619 -12.35 17.93 5.26
CA PHE A 619 -11.18 18.22 4.44
C PHE A 619 -11.15 19.66 3.91
N ALA A 620 -12.31 20.27 3.67
CA ALA A 620 -12.41 21.63 3.13
C ALA A 620 -11.75 22.66 4.06
N SER A 621 -12.02 22.62 5.37
CA SER A 621 -11.38 23.56 6.31
C SER A 621 -9.86 23.35 6.45
N GLN A 622 -9.37 22.18 6.06
CA GLN A 622 -7.97 21.79 6.21
C GLN A 622 -7.15 21.96 4.93
N ASN A 623 -7.77 22.40 3.82
CA ASN A 623 -7.09 22.64 2.56
C ASN A 623 -7.57 23.95 1.88
N PRO A 624 -7.06 25.12 2.32
CA PRO A 624 -7.44 26.41 1.74
C PRO A 624 -7.16 26.53 0.24
N LYS A 625 -6.00 26.02 -0.22
CA LYS A 625 -5.64 26.04 -1.65
C LYS A 625 -6.61 25.25 -2.53
N TRP A 626 -7.10 24.11 -2.02
CA TRP A 626 -8.18 23.39 -2.71
C TRP A 626 -9.42 24.24 -2.84
N ASN A 627 -9.82 24.99 -1.81
CA ASN A 627 -11.01 25.84 -1.87
C ASN A 627 -10.86 27.00 -2.87
N GLU A 628 -9.64 27.49 -3.11
CA GLU A 628 -9.35 28.53 -4.11
C GLU A 628 -9.49 28.07 -5.55
N ILE A 629 -9.46 26.76 -5.82
CA ILE A 629 -9.72 26.22 -7.16
C ILE A 629 -11.18 26.52 -7.54
N PRO A 630 -11.45 27.26 -8.63
CA PRO A 630 -12.83 27.56 -9.01
C PRO A 630 -13.57 26.28 -9.38
N SER A 631 -14.87 26.26 -9.10
CA SER A 631 -15.77 25.18 -9.52
C SER A 631 -16.77 25.72 -10.52
N THR A 632 -17.03 24.97 -11.58
CA THR A 632 -18.09 25.23 -12.55
C THR A 632 -19.25 24.27 -12.30
N VAL A 633 -20.48 24.77 -12.36
CA VAL A 633 -21.68 23.94 -12.21
C VAL A 633 -21.66 22.83 -13.26
N GLY A 634 -21.75 21.57 -12.80
CA GLY A 634 -21.58 20.37 -13.61
C GLY A 634 -22.85 19.77 -14.18
#